data_AF-A0A1C0B667-F1
#
_entry.id   AF-A0A1C0B667-F1
#
_cell.length_a   1.000
_cell.length_b   1.000
_cell.length_c   1.000
_cell.angle_alpha   90.00
_cell.angle_beta   90.00
_cell.angle_gamma   90.00
#
_symmetry.space_group_name_H-M   'P 1'
#
loop_
_entity.id
_entity.type
_entity.pdbx_description
1 polymer ?
#
loop_
_entity_poly.entity_id
_entity_poly.type
_entity_poly.pdbx_seq_one_letter_code
_entity_poly.pdbx_strand_id
1 'polypeptide(L)'
;MTKEKIMTELFEFSAPTYYKWKNQDKRKIIKLLDYAFSNDDLIEYLKTEKISKVEEMINGNYLLDLSMKFYKLLRHITNYKVAKRALEIIEDSFMLNQNKIILEKIAEDIYSEEMFFTSMKLAILNLVQKQEPLVLEYISRNRTKLELEFTKKSGQLKKTDFIISNIA
;
A
#
# COMPACT_ATOMS: atom_id res chain seq x y z
N MET A 1 -4.29 -0.25 31.32
CA MET A 1 -5.37 0.66 31.75
C MET A 1 -6.69 -0.11 31.72
N THR A 2 -7.65 0.11 32.63
CA THR A 2 -8.95 -0.59 32.55
C THR A 2 -9.79 -0.03 31.41
N LYS A 3 -10.68 -0.84 30.85
CA LYS A 3 -11.53 -0.42 29.72
C LYS A 3 -12.46 0.74 30.05
N GLU A 4 -12.95 0.78 31.28
CA GLU A 4 -13.66 1.94 31.82
C GLU A 4 -12.81 3.20 31.73
N LYS A 5 -11.58 3.17 32.27
CA LYS A 5 -10.68 4.31 32.30
C LYS A 5 -10.33 4.81 30.89
N ILE A 6 -10.12 3.88 29.93
CA ILE A 6 -9.92 4.22 28.51
C ILE A 6 -11.11 5.00 27.97
N MET A 7 -12.34 4.53 28.21
CA MET A 7 -13.55 5.15 27.67
C MET A 7 -13.87 6.49 28.34
N THR A 8 -13.62 6.62 29.65
CA THR A 8 -13.81 7.90 30.35
C THR A 8 -12.82 8.96 29.89
N GLU A 9 -11.58 8.57 29.58
CA GLU A 9 -10.58 9.50 29.02
C GLU A 9 -10.91 9.84 27.56
N LEU A 10 -11.27 8.85 26.73
CA LEU A 10 -11.56 9.07 25.30
C LEU A 10 -12.77 9.96 25.04
N PHE A 11 -13.81 9.86 25.89
CA PHE A 11 -15.05 10.61 25.74
C PHE A 11 -15.22 11.72 26.78
N GLU A 12 -14.24 11.90 27.65
CA GLU A 12 -14.22 12.94 28.70
C GLU A 12 -15.49 12.93 29.58
N PHE A 13 -16.02 11.75 29.90
CA PHE A 13 -17.18 11.59 30.79
C PHE A 13 -16.83 10.81 32.06
N SER A 14 -17.77 10.79 33.01
CA SER A 14 -17.64 10.04 34.26
C SER A 14 -17.87 8.53 34.08
N ALA A 15 -17.25 7.72 34.95
CA ALA A 15 -17.40 6.26 34.97
C ALA A 15 -18.88 5.78 35.03
N PRO A 16 -19.80 6.39 35.80
CA PRO A 16 -21.21 6.01 35.77
C PRO A 16 -21.84 6.14 34.37
N THR A 17 -21.42 7.16 33.61
CA THR A 17 -21.88 7.41 32.24
C THR A 17 -21.44 6.29 31.30
N TYR A 18 -20.21 5.80 31.44
CA TYR A 18 -19.74 4.62 30.70
C TYR A 18 -20.63 3.40 30.94
N TYR A 19 -20.89 3.05 32.20
CA TYR A 19 -21.70 1.88 32.53
C TYR A 19 -23.14 2.02 32.04
N LYS A 20 -23.71 3.22 32.12
CA LYS A 20 -25.01 3.53 31.52
C LYS A 20 -24.98 3.29 30.02
N TRP A 21 -23.99 3.84 29.30
CA TRP A 21 -23.88 3.71 27.85
C TRP A 21 -23.65 2.27 27.40
N LYS A 22 -22.85 1.52 28.16
CA LYS A 22 -22.52 0.12 27.85
C LYS A 22 -23.68 -0.83 28.14
N ASN A 23 -24.29 -0.73 29.32
CA ASN A 23 -25.21 -1.75 29.82
C ASN A 23 -26.69 -1.37 29.65
N GLN A 24 -27.04 -0.12 29.93
CA GLN A 24 -28.43 0.35 29.89
C GLN A 24 -28.80 0.82 28.48
N ASP A 25 -28.13 1.86 27.99
CA ASP A 25 -28.42 2.48 26.69
C ASP A 25 -27.88 1.64 25.52
N LYS A 26 -26.93 0.73 25.79
CA LYS A 26 -26.26 -0.14 24.82
C LYS A 26 -25.83 0.61 23.55
N ARG A 27 -25.23 1.78 23.72
CA ARG A 27 -24.90 2.68 22.61
C ARG A 27 -24.00 1.98 21.61
N LYS A 28 -24.38 2.06 20.33
CA LYS A 28 -23.70 1.37 19.22
C LYS A 28 -22.22 1.74 19.11
N ILE A 29 -21.84 2.97 19.50
CA ILE A 29 -20.45 3.44 19.45
C ILE A 29 -19.51 2.56 20.29
N ILE A 30 -19.95 2.08 21.46
CA ILE A 30 -19.12 1.22 22.31
C ILE A 30 -18.84 -0.12 21.60
N LYS A 31 -19.87 -0.71 20.99
CA LYS A 31 -19.72 -1.94 20.21
C LYS A 31 -18.84 -1.75 18.97
N LEU A 32 -18.95 -0.61 18.31
CA LEU A 32 -18.13 -0.28 17.14
C LEU A 32 -16.64 -0.18 17.54
N LEU A 33 -16.33 0.51 18.64
CA LEU A 33 -14.96 0.60 19.15
C LEU A 33 -14.43 -0.77 19.54
N ASP A 34 -15.22 -1.59 20.23
CA ASP A 34 -14.84 -2.95 20.64
C ASP A 34 -14.62 -3.89 19.46
N TYR A 35 -15.31 -3.66 18.34
CA TYR A 35 -15.14 -4.42 17.11
C TYR A 35 -13.89 -3.99 16.33
N ALA A 36 -13.66 -2.68 16.21
CA ALA A 36 -12.63 -2.14 15.34
C ALA A 36 -11.25 -2.06 15.99
N PHE A 37 -11.18 -1.88 17.32
CA PHE A 37 -9.95 -1.56 18.04
C PHE A 37 -9.75 -2.44 19.27
N SER A 38 -8.50 -2.81 19.52
CA SER A 38 -8.08 -3.38 20.79
C SER A 38 -7.94 -2.30 21.86
N ASN A 39 -7.85 -2.70 23.13
CA ASN A 39 -7.60 -1.74 24.20
C ASN A 39 -6.23 -1.06 24.05
N ASP A 40 -5.24 -1.76 23.49
CA ASP A 40 -3.90 -1.21 23.28
C ASP A 40 -3.92 -0.14 22.18
N ASP A 41 -4.68 -0.35 21.09
CA ASP A 41 -4.88 0.66 20.03
C ASP A 41 -5.51 1.94 20.61
N LEU A 42 -6.51 1.81 21.49
CA LEU A 42 -7.16 2.97 22.11
C LEU A 42 -6.23 3.68 23.12
N ILE A 43 -5.40 2.93 23.84
CA ILE A 43 -4.38 3.51 24.74
C ILE A 43 -3.31 4.25 23.92
N GLU A 44 -2.92 3.70 22.77
CA GLU A 44 -1.99 4.36 21.85
C GLU A 44 -2.57 5.69 21.39
N TYR A 45 -3.81 5.68 20.88
CA TYR A 45 -4.49 6.89 20.42
C TYR A 45 -4.57 7.97 21.50
N LEU A 46 -4.88 7.61 22.76
CA LEU A 46 -4.91 8.55 23.87
C LEU A 46 -3.55 9.22 24.15
N LYS A 47 -2.44 8.60 23.76
CA LYS A 47 -1.08 9.13 23.98
C LYS A 47 -0.51 9.87 22.78
N THR A 48 -0.81 9.40 21.56
CA THR A 48 -0.14 9.83 20.33
C THR A 48 -1.09 10.50 19.33
N GLU A 49 -2.40 10.49 19.62
CA GLU A 49 -3.48 10.88 18.71
C GLU A 49 -3.52 10.07 17.40
N LYS A 50 -2.79 8.94 17.36
CA LYS A 50 -2.68 8.06 16.19
C LYS A 50 -2.72 6.60 16.63
N ILE A 51 -3.04 5.72 15.67
CA ILE A 51 -3.00 4.27 15.86
C ILE A 51 -2.05 3.69 14.82
N SER A 52 -0.91 3.14 15.25
CA SER A 52 0.16 2.68 14.36
C SER A 52 -0.35 1.68 13.33
N LYS A 53 -1.21 0.74 13.73
CA LYS A 53 -1.82 -0.23 12.81
C LYS A 53 -2.66 0.44 11.70
N VAL A 54 -3.36 1.51 12.02
CA VAL A 54 -4.17 2.27 11.04
C VAL A 54 -3.23 3.03 10.09
N GLU A 55 -2.19 3.66 10.63
CA GLU A 55 -1.17 4.35 9.84
C GLU A 55 -0.44 3.37 8.89
N GLU A 56 -0.03 2.21 9.39
CA GLU A 56 0.57 1.13 8.58
C GLU A 56 -0.35 0.66 7.46
N MET A 57 -1.66 0.51 7.75
CA MET A 57 -2.65 0.15 6.74
C MET A 57 -2.80 1.25 5.67
N ILE A 58 -2.88 2.52 6.09
CA ILE A 58 -2.97 3.67 5.18
C ILE A 58 -1.72 3.75 4.30
N ASN A 59 -0.53 3.66 4.90
CA ASN A 59 0.75 3.66 4.20
C ASN A 59 0.86 2.47 3.24
N GLY A 60 0.42 1.29 3.67
CA GLY A 60 0.39 0.09 2.82
C GLY A 60 -0.55 0.23 1.62
N ASN A 61 -1.71 0.88 1.79
CA ASN A 61 -2.64 1.18 0.70
C ASN A 61 -2.07 2.24 -0.25
N TYR A 62 -1.43 3.28 0.29
CA TYR A 62 -0.77 4.32 -0.49
C TYR A 62 0.34 3.73 -1.37
N LEU A 63 1.22 2.89 -0.79
CA LEU A 63 2.28 2.19 -1.52
C LEU A 63 1.70 1.22 -2.56
N LEU A 64 0.60 0.53 -2.26
CA LEU A 64 -0.10 -0.30 -3.24
C LEU A 64 -0.58 0.53 -4.43
N ASP A 65 -1.21 1.68 -4.19
CA ASP A 65 -1.73 2.53 -5.26
C ASP A 65 -0.61 3.10 -6.14
N LEU A 66 0.51 3.52 -5.56
CA LEU A 66 1.70 3.92 -6.32
C LEU A 66 2.27 2.76 -7.14
N SER A 67 2.40 1.58 -6.54
CA SER A 67 2.88 0.36 -7.20
C SER A 67 1.96 -0.05 -8.36
N MET A 68 0.64 0.12 -8.20
CA MET A 68 -0.35 -0.14 -9.23
C MET A 68 -0.25 0.86 -10.39
N LYS A 69 -0.01 2.15 -10.11
CA LYS A 69 0.26 3.16 -11.14
C LYS A 69 1.53 2.84 -11.91
N PHE A 70 2.60 2.47 -11.21
CA PHE A 70 3.85 2.01 -11.81
C PHE A 70 3.61 0.82 -12.75
N TYR A 71 2.94 -0.24 -12.28
CA TYR A 71 2.67 -1.42 -13.08
C TYR A 71 1.76 -1.13 -14.29
N LYS A 72 0.77 -0.25 -14.13
CA LYS A 72 -0.08 0.24 -15.23
C LYS A 72 0.76 0.89 -16.33
N LEU A 73 1.65 1.81 -15.95
CA LEU A 73 2.54 2.51 -16.88
C LEU A 73 3.52 1.55 -17.55
N LEU A 74 4.11 0.64 -16.77
CA LEU A 74 5.03 -0.38 -17.28
C LEU A 74 4.37 -1.25 -18.36
N ARG A 75 3.13 -1.69 -18.14
CA ARG A 75 2.35 -2.42 -19.15
C ARG A 75 2.02 -1.58 -20.38
N HIS A 76 1.72 -0.30 -20.20
CA HIS A 76 1.39 0.61 -21.30
C HIS A 76 2.57 0.85 -22.23
N ILE A 77 3.78 1.03 -21.69
CA ILE A 77 4.99 1.29 -22.49
C ILE A 77 5.65 0.00 -23.03
N THR A 78 5.22 -1.17 -22.56
CA THR A 78 5.76 -2.47 -22.98
C THR A 78 4.63 -3.43 -23.41
N ASN A 79 4.46 -4.56 -22.72
CA ASN A 79 3.34 -5.49 -22.81
C ASN A 79 3.25 -6.29 -21.50
N TYR A 80 2.25 -7.16 -21.37
CA TYR A 80 2.06 -7.97 -20.15
C TYR A 80 3.28 -8.85 -19.80
N LYS A 81 3.85 -9.56 -20.78
CA LYS A 81 4.98 -10.49 -20.56
C LYS A 81 6.24 -9.74 -20.12
N VAL A 82 6.55 -8.63 -20.80
CA VAL A 82 7.70 -7.77 -20.48
C VAL A 82 7.52 -7.09 -19.12
N ALA A 83 6.35 -6.53 -18.85
CA ALA A 83 6.07 -5.88 -17.57
C ALA A 83 6.18 -6.88 -16.41
N LYS A 84 5.66 -8.10 -16.57
CA LYS A 84 5.81 -9.17 -15.57
C LYS A 84 7.28 -9.48 -15.31
N ARG A 85 8.08 -9.69 -16.37
CA ARG A 85 9.50 -9.98 -16.22
C ARG A 85 10.26 -8.84 -15.56
N ALA A 86 9.92 -7.59 -15.87
CA ALA A 86 10.54 -6.43 -15.25
C ALA A 86 10.24 -6.35 -13.74
N LEU A 87 9.03 -6.75 -13.30
CA LEU A 87 8.76 -6.87 -11.86
C LEU A 87 9.57 -8.00 -11.21
N GLU A 88 9.73 -9.13 -11.90
CA GLU A 88 10.58 -10.24 -11.41
C GLU A 88 12.04 -9.81 -11.27
N ILE A 89 12.58 -9.05 -12.21
CA ILE A 89 13.94 -8.49 -12.10
C ILE A 89 14.08 -7.60 -10.86
N ILE A 90 13.08 -6.74 -10.58
CA ILE A 90 13.10 -5.87 -9.40
C ILE A 90 13.00 -6.68 -8.09
N GLU A 91 12.22 -7.76 -8.07
CA GLU A 91 12.12 -8.70 -6.94
C GLU A 91 13.43 -9.46 -6.74
N ASP A 92 13.96 -10.10 -7.79
CA ASP A 92 15.18 -10.90 -7.76
C ASP A 92 16.37 -10.06 -7.30
N SER A 93 16.54 -8.87 -7.87
CA SER A 93 17.62 -7.95 -7.49
C SER A 93 17.52 -7.52 -6.03
N PHE A 94 16.31 -7.27 -5.51
CA PHE A 94 16.11 -6.95 -4.09
C PHE A 94 16.48 -8.10 -3.16
N MET A 95 16.08 -9.33 -3.51
CA MET A 95 16.35 -10.52 -2.71
C MET A 95 17.84 -10.87 -2.69
N LEU A 96 18.52 -10.77 -3.84
CA LEU A 96 19.96 -11.03 -3.96
C LEU A 96 20.80 -10.01 -3.19
N ASN A 97 20.31 -8.78 -3.06
CA ASN A 97 21.01 -7.67 -2.41
C ASN A 97 20.60 -7.46 -0.95
N GLN A 98 20.26 -8.54 -0.23
CA GLN A 98 19.92 -8.52 1.20
C GLN A 98 18.73 -7.59 1.53
N ASN A 99 17.68 -7.64 0.72
CA ASN A 99 16.49 -6.80 0.88
C ASN A 99 16.80 -5.29 0.79
N LYS A 100 17.66 -4.90 -0.14
CA LYS A 100 17.97 -3.49 -0.43
C LYS A 100 17.79 -3.20 -1.91
N ILE A 101 17.24 -2.02 -2.21
CA ILE A 101 17.13 -1.52 -3.58
C ILE A 101 18.48 -0.93 -4.00
N ILE A 102 19.10 -1.54 -5.02
CA ILE A 102 20.34 -1.07 -5.65
C ILE A 102 20.04 -0.83 -7.13
N LEU A 103 19.89 0.44 -7.52
CA LEU A 103 19.44 0.81 -8.87
C LEU A 103 20.43 0.39 -9.95
N GLU A 104 21.73 0.39 -9.65
CA GLU A 104 22.78 -0.04 -10.56
C GLU A 104 22.64 -1.52 -10.90
N LYS A 105 22.32 -2.36 -9.90
CA LYS A 105 22.10 -3.79 -10.11
C LYS A 105 20.81 -4.06 -10.89
N ILE A 106 19.74 -3.35 -10.55
CA ILE A 106 18.49 -3.43 -11.33
C ILE A 106 18.75 -2.99 -12.79
N ALA A 107 19.57 -1.97 -13.02
CA ALA A 107 19.93 -1.54 -14.36
C ALA A 107 20.74 -2.62 -15.11
N GLU A 108 21.78 -3.19 -14.48
CA GLU A 108 22.56 -4.32 -15.04
C GLU A 108 21.63 -5.48 -15.43
N ASP A 109 20.69 -5.85 -14.57
CA ASP A 109 19.74 -6.93 -14.79
C ASP A 109 18.76 -6.60 -15.95
N ILE A 110 18.25 -5.36 -16.02
CA ILE A 110 17.40 -4.90 -17.13
C ILE A 110 18.16 -4.93 -18.46
N TYR A 111 19.43 -4.51 -18.48
CA TYR A 111 20.23 -4.46 -19.70
C TYR A 111 20.74 -5.83 -20.14
N SER A 112 20.89 -6.78 -19.23
CA SER A 112 21.24 -8.17 -19.56
C SER A 112 20.05 -9.00 -20.03
N GLU A 113 18.81 -8.60 -19.72
CA GLU A 113 17.61 -9.31 -20.14
C GLU A 113 17.41 -9.31 -21.67
N GLU A 114 17.46 -10.49 -22.29
CA GLU A 114 17.36 -10.68 -23.74
C GLU A 114 15.96 -10.39 -24.28
N MET A 115 14.91 -10.60 -23.46
CA MET A 115 13.53 -10.33 -23.87
C MET A 115 13.24 -8.84 -24.06
N PHE A 116 14.11 -7.94 -23.58
CA PHE A 116 13.89 -6.50 -23.64
C PHE A 116 14.68 -5.91 -24.81
N PHE A 117 13.97 -5.30 -25.77
CA PHE A 117 14.61 -4.51 -26.82
C PHE A 117 15.26 -3.26 -26.23
N THR A 118 16.32 -2.73 -26.87
CA THR A 118 17.10 -1.59 -26.35
C THR A 118 16.26 -0.37 -25.98
N SER A 119 15.29 -0.01 -26.81
CA SER A 119 14.37 1.10 -26.52
C SER A 119 13.48 0.84 -25.30
N MET A 120 13.07 -0.41 -25.08
CA MET A 120 12.31 -0.83 -23.89
C MET A 120 13.19 -0.84 -22.64
N LYS A 121 14.42 -1.33 -22.72
CA LYS A 121 15.38 -1.35 -21.59
C LYS A 121 15.52 0.05 -20.98
N LEU A 122 15.75 1.04 -21.83
CA LEU A 122 15.85 2.44 -21.42
C LEU A 122 14.53 2.96 -20.82
N ALA A 123 13.40 2.67 -21.45
CA ALA A 123 12.09 3.12 -20.95
C ALA A 123 11.73 2.51 -19.59
N ILE A 124 12.01 1.22 -19.39
CA ILE A 124 11.80 0.50 -18.12
C ILE A 124 12.72 1.10 -17.06
N LEU A 125 14.01 1.26 -17.33
CA LEU A 125 14.96 1.83 -16.37
C LEU A 125 14.54 3.24 -15.95
N ASN A 126 14.17 4.09 -16.90
CA ASN A 126 13.67 5.44 -16.61
C ASN A 126 12.42 5.43 -15.73
N LEU A 127 11.53 4.45 -15.91
CA LEU A 127 10.34 4.30 -15.07
C LEU A 127 10.71 3.90 -13.64
N VAL A 128 11.66 2.96 -13.49
CA VAL A 128 12.18 2.48 -12.21
C VAL A 128 12.88 3.62 -11.45
N GLN A 129 13.76 4.37 -12.11
CA GLN A 129 14.51 5.48 -11.50
C GLN A 129 13.61 6.64 -11.02
N LYS A 130 12.42 6.79 -11.61
CA LYS A 130 11.43 7.79 -11.17
C LYS A 130 10.64 7.37 -9.92
N GLN A 131 10.74 6.12 -9.49
CA GLN A 131 10.05 5.66 -8.28
C GLN A 131 10.87 5.95 -7.04
N GLU A 132 10.18 6.26 -5.95
CA GLU A 132 10.80 6.31 -4.63
C GLU A 132 11.25 4.91 -4.21
N PRO A 133 12.37 4.78 -3.48
CA PRO A 133 12.90 3.48 -3.03
C PRO A 133 11.87 2.63 -2.28
N LEU A 134 11.02 3.26 -1.46
CA LEU A 134 9.97 2.58 -0.69
C LEU A 134 8.91 1.93 -1.59
N VAL A 135 8.61 2.52 -2.75
CA VAL A 135 7.68 1.94 -3.74
C VAL A 135 8.32 0.71 -4.38
N LEU A 136 9.60 0.80 -4.75
CA LEU A 136 10.32 -0.34 -5.33
C LEU A 136 10.45 -1.49 -4.33
N GLU A 137 10.77 -1.19 -3.07
CA GLU A 137 10.78 -2.17 -1.99
C GLU A 137 9.40 -2.82 -1.78
N TYR A 138 8.33 -2.01 -1.79
CA TYR A 138 6.97 -2.54 -1.70
C TYR A 138 6.67 -3.50 -2.86
N ILE A 139 7.02 -3.12 -4.09
CA ILE A 139 6.86 -3.96 -5.28
C ILE A 139 7.61 -5.27 -5.10
N SER A 140 8.89 -5.23 -4.72
CA SER A 140 9.73 -6.42 -4.53
C SER A 140 9.13 -7.38 -3.49
N ARG A 141 8.58 -6.85 -2.38
CA ARG A 141 7.96 -7.67 -1.32
C ARG A 141 6.56 -8.19 -1.68
N ASN A 142 5.88 -7.58 -2.65
CA ASN A 142 4.44 -7.80 -2.89
C ASN A 142 4.10 -8.08 -4.37
N ARG A 143 5.06 -8.49 -5.21
CA ARG A 143 4.83 -8.67 -6.66
C ARG A 143 3.59 -9.49 -6.98
N THR A 144 3.47 -10.69 -6.40
CA THR A 144 2.32 -11.59 -6.65
C THR A 144 0.99 -10.94 -6.26
N LYS A 145 0.95 -10.22 -5.13
CA LYS A 145 -0.23 -9.48 -4.68
C LYS A 145 -0.57 -8.36 -5.66
N LEU A 146 0.44 -7.63 -6.15
CA LEU A 146 0.27 -6.56 -7.13
C LEU A 146 -0.32 -7.08 -8.45
N GLU A 147 0.20 -8.19 -8.98
CA GLU A 147 -0.33 -8.83 -10.19
C GLU A 147 -1.80 -9.27 -10.01
N LEU A 148 -2.13 -9.89 -8.87
CA LEU A 148 -3.49 -10.31 -8.53
C LEU A 148 -4.44 -9.12 -8.39
N GLU A 149 -4.05 -8.05 -7.70
CA GLU A 149 -4.88 -6.86 -7.55
C GLU A 149 -5.08 -6.11 -8.88
N PHE A 150 -4.08 -6.10 -9.75
CA PHE A 150 -4.20 -5.51 -11.08
C PHE A 150 -5.21 -6.26 -11.95
N THR A 151 -5.17 -7.59 -11.94
CA THR A 151 -6.12 -8.41 -12.69
C THR A 151 -7.56 -8.22 -12.18
N LYS A 152 -7.77 -8.18 -10.85
CA LYS A 152 -9.07 -7.87 -10.24
C LYS A 152 -9.61 -6.50 -10.67
N LYS A 153 -8.81 -5.43 -10.57
CA LYS A 153 -9.22 -4.07 -10.98
C LYS A 153 -9.48 -3.96 -12.48
N SER A 154 -8.76 -4.72 -13.33
CA SER A 154 -8.99 -4.72 -14.77
C SER A 154 -10.35 -5.28 -15.20
N GLY A 155 -10.97 -6.15 -14.38
CA GLY A 155 -12.34 -6.60 -14.56
C GLY A 155 -13.42 -5.56 -14.21
N GLN A 156 -13.04 -4.46 -13.52
CA GLN A 156 -13.94 -3.37 -13.11
C GLN A 156 -13.72 -2.06 -13.88
N LEU A 157 -12.94 -2.05 -14.96
CA LEU A 157 -12.68 -0.85 -15.77
C LEU A 157 -13.96 -0.34 -16.45
N LYS A 158 -14.61 0.64 -15.80
CA LYS A 158 -15.53 1.55 -16.47
C LYS A 158 -14.72 2.42 -17.44
N LYS A 159 -15.24 2.60 -18.66
CA LYS A 159 -14.67 3.36 -19.79
C LYS A 159 -14.28 4.82 -19.52
N THR A 160 -14.46 5.34 -18.30
CA THR A 160 -14.29 6.75 -17.95
C THR A 160 -12.85 7.18 -17.67
N ASP A 161 -11.93 6.24 -17.42
CA ASP A 161 -10.55 6.58 -17.04
C ASP A 161 -9.62 6.92 -18.23
N PHE A 162 -10.17 6.96 -19.45
CA PHE A 162 -9.44 7.32 -20.68
C PHE A 162 -9.73 8.74 -21.18
N ILE A 163 -10.34 9.61 -20.36
CA ILE A 163 -10.37 11.04 -20.70
C ILE A 163 -9.03 11.65 -20.28
N ILE A 164 -8.06 11.54 -21.18
CA ILE A 164 -6.96 12.48 -21.30
C ILE A 164 -7.61 13.87 -21.35
N SER A 165 -7.36 14.71 -20.36
CA SER A 165 -7.60 16.13 -20.48
C SER A 165 -6.72 16.64 -21.62
N ASN A 166 -7.33 16.83 -22.79
CA ASN A 166 -6.79 17.68 -23.82
C ASN A 166 -6.59 19.07 -23.21
N ILE A 167 -5.36 19.39 -22.83
CA ILE A 167 -4.93 20.77 -22.64
C ILE A 167 -4.55 21.26 -24.04
N ALA A 168 -5.47 22.02 -24.63
CA ALA A 168 -5.22 22.98 -25.70
C ALA A 168 -5.81 24.32 -25.22
#